data_AF-A0A349L326-F1
#
_entry.id   AF-A0A349L326-F1
#
_cell.length_a   1.000
_cell.length_b   1.000
_cell.length_c   1.000
_cell.angle_alpha   90.00
_cell.angle_beta   90.00
_cell.angle_gamma   90.00
#
_symmetry.space_group_name_H-M   'P 1'
#
loop_
_entity.id
_entity.type
_entity.pdbx_description
1 polymer ?
#
loop_
_entity_poly.entity_id
_entity_poly.type
_entity_poly.pdbx_seq_one_letter_code
_entity_poly.pdbx_strand_id
1 'polypeptide(L)'
;MLAQVSASKTKPEALLTEAATALLCERLATPLQFELYLDRAFTEGFRVGQKPVDVDTIEAVLSPNLNAMGARLMRNGYNVKQLTDTLGVKPREVRSFLAGQLAAERTQELHDRLLAAGVPL
;
A
#
# COMPACT_ATOMS: atom_id res chain seq x y z
N MET A 1 7.83 -18.28 -2.03
CA MET A 1 6.68 -18.08 -1.13
C MET A 1 5.44 -18.82 -1.64
N LEU A 2 4.90 -18.52 -2.83
CA LEU A 2 3.72 -19.23 -3.38
C LEU A 2 3.90 -20.75 -3.56
N ALA A 3 5.07 -21.19 -4.03
CA ALA A 3 5.37 -22.62 -4.22
C ALA A 3 5.30 -23.46 -2.92
N GLN A 4 5.46 -22.83 -1.75
CA GLN A 4 5.43 -23.51 -0.45
C GLN A 4 4.01 -23.66 0.11
N VAL A 5 3.06 -22.89 -0.42
CA VAL A 5 1.67 -22.84 0.07
C VAL A 5 0.65 -23.30 -1.00
N SER A 6 1.13 -23.65 -2.19
CA SER A 6 0.33 -24.26 -3.26
C SER A 6 0.34 -25.78 -3.18
N ALA A 7 -0.74 -26.44 -3.60
CA ALA A 7 -0.79 -27.90 -3.71
C ALA A 7 0.37 -28.43 -4.56
N SER A 8 0.88 -29.63 -4.25
CA SER A 8 2.15 -30.18 -4.78
C SER A 8 2.24 -30.31 -6.31
N LYS A 9 1.15 -30.14 -7.04
CA LYS A 9 1.09 -30.19 -8.53
C LYS A 9 0.78 -28.85 -9.18
N THR A 10 0.58 -27.79 -8.40
CA THR A 10 0.20 -26.46 -8.90
C THR A 10 1.44 -25.61 -9.08
N LYS A 11 1.70 -25.19 -10.32
CA LYS A 11 2.75 -24.20 -10.60
C LYS A 11 2.30 -22.82 -10.12
N PRO A 12 3.14 -22.03 -9.44
CA PRO A 12 2.82 -20.67 -9.04
C PRO A 12 2.40 -19.78 -10.22
N GLU A 13 3.03 -19.96 -11.39
CA GLU A 13 2.71 -19.23 -12.62
C GLU A 13 1.27 -19.48 -13.12
N ALA A 14 0.64 -20.58 -12.70
CA ALA A 14 -0.75 -20.90 -13.03
C ALA A 14 -1.76 -20.22 -12.09
N LEU A 15 -1.29 -19.57 -11.02
CA LEU A 15 -2.11 -18.84 -10.05
C LEU A 15 -2.03 -17.33 -10.29
N LEU A 16 -0.80 -16.82 -10.36
CA LEU A 16 -0.48 -15.41 -10.56
C LEU A 16 0.58 -15.31 -11.64
N THR A 17 0.44 -14.30 -12.51
CA THR A 17 1.55 -13.92 -13.40
C THR A 17 2.75 -13.45 -12.57
N GLU A 18 3.95 -13.56 -13.14
CA GLU A 18 5.17 -13.08 -12.49
C GLU A 18 5.10 -11.57 -12.21
N ALA A 19 4.58 -10.80 -13.17
CA ALA A 19 4.39 -9.35 -13.03
C ALA A 19 3.40 -9.00 -11.89
N ALA A 20 2.27 -9.72 -11.78
CA ALA A 20 1.32 -9.54 -10.68
C ALA A 20 1.97 -9.85 -9.31
N THR A 21 2.80 -10.89 -9.27
CA THR A 21 3.53 -11.27 -8.04
C THR A 21 4.51 -10.18 -7.64
N ALA A 22 5.28 -9.65 -8.60
CA ALA A 22 6.21 -8.55 -8.37
C ALA A 22 5.50 -7.31 -7.82
N LEU A 23 4.36 -6.94 -8.42
CA LEU A 23 3.55 -5.80 -7.97
C LEU A 23 3.06 -5.96 -6.52
N LEU A 24 2.56 -7.16 -6.16
CA LEU A 24 2.13 -7.44 -4.79
C LEU A 24 3.29 -7.31 -3.80
N CYS A 25 4.48 -7.84 -4.15
CA CYS A 25 5.66 -7.72 -3.30
C CYS A 25 6.18 -6.28 -3.17
N GLU A 26 6.03 -5.45 -4.20
CA GLU A 26 6.39 -4.03 -4.15
C GLU A 26 5.42 -3.24 -3.24
N ARG A 27 4.12 -3.57 -3.29
CA ARG A 27 3.07 -2.76 -2.66
C ARG A 27 2.69 -3.21 -1.25
N LEU A 28 2.83 -4.49 -0.94
CA LEU A 28 2.43 -5.07 0.35
C LEU A 28 3.66 -5.29 1.24
N ALA A 29 3.55 -4.89 2.51
CA ALA A 29 4.65 -4.96 3.47
C ALA A 29 4.35 -5.84 4.70
N THR A 30 3.06 -6.10 5.00
CA THR A 30 2.69 -6.87 6.19
C THR A 30 1.99 -8.19 5.82
N PRO A 31 2.13 -9.24 6.64
CA PRO A 31 1.43 -10.51 6.40
C PRO A 31 -0.09 -10.35 6.23
N LEU A 32 -0.71 -9.48 7.03
CA LEU A 32 -2.16 -9.19 6.95
C LEU A 32 -2.55 -8.55 5.61
N GLN A 33 -1.67 -7.72 5.02
CA GLN A 33 -1.89 -7.17 3.68
C GLN A 33 -1.85 -8.27 2.63
N PHE A 34 -0.89 -9.19 2.70
CA PHE A 34 -0.85 -10.34 1.79
C PHE A 34 -2.12 -11.19 1.89
N GLU A 35 -2.57 -11.51 3.10
CA GLU A 35 -3.80 -12.30 3.31
C GLU A 35 -5.02 -11.61 2.67
N LEU A 36 -5.26 -10.34 3.01
CA LEU A 36 -6.41 -9.58 2.51
C LEU A 36 -6.41 -9.44 0.97
N TYR A 37 -5.28 -9.07 0.38
CA TYR A 37 -5.23 -8.76 -1.04
C TYR A 37 -5.10 -10.01 -1.92
N LEU A 38 -4.52 -11.10 -1.42
CA LEU A 38 -4.57 -12.38 -2.12
C LEU A 38 -6.00 -12.94 -2.15
N ASP A 39 -6.73 -12.89 -1.03
CA ASP A 39 -8.13 -13.33 -0.97
C ASP A 39 -9.02 -12.57 -1.96
N ARG A 40 -8.89 -11.24 -1.97
CA ARG A 40 -9.60 -10.37 -2.92
C ARG A 40 -9.20 -10.64 -4.37
N ALA A 41 -7.90 -10.75 -4.67
CA ALA A 41 -7.40 -11.00 -6.01
C ALA A 41 -7.90 -12.33 -6.58
N PHE A 42 -7.88 -13.40 -5.78
CA PHE A 42 -8.38 -14.69 -6.24
C PHE A 42 -9.90 -14.74 -6.34
N THR A 43 -10.62 -14.04 -5.47
CA THR A 43 -12.08 -13.92 -5.56
C THR A 43 -12.50 -13.17 -6.83
N GLU A 44 -11.85 -12.05 -7.14
CA GLU A 44 -12.11 -11.31 -8.37
C GLU A 44 -11.71 -12.11 -9.61
N GLY A 45 -10.51 -12.70 -9.61
CA GLY A 45 -10.05 -13.57 -10.71
C GLY A 45 -11.03 -14.73 -10.97
N PHE A 46 -11.54 -15.37 -9.91
CA PHE A 46 -12.57 -16.39 -10.04
C PHE A 46 -13.87 -15.82 -10.62
N ARG A 47 -14.33 -14.66 -10.15
CA ARG A 47 -15.56 -13.99 -10.61
C ARG A 47 -15.51 -13.68 -12.11
N VAL A 48 -14.35 -13.31 -12.64
CA VAL A 48 -14.17 -12.99 -14.07
C VAL A 48 -13.67 -14.16 -14.92
N GLY A 49 -13.50 -15.35 -14.33
CA GLY A 49 -13.04 -16.55 -15.03
C GLY A 49 -11.57 -16.50 -15.45
N GLN A 50 -10.75 -15.70 -14.76
CA GLN A 50 -9.37 -15.45 -15.11
C GLN A 50 -8.40 -16.35 -14.33
N LYS A 51 -7.52 -17.02 -15.08
CA LYS A 51 -6.45 -17.86 -14.54
C LYS A 51 -5.30 -17.94 -15.54
N PRO A 52 -4.09 -17.45 -15.24
CA PRO A 52 -3.65 -16.85 -13.97
C PRO A 52 -4.18 -15.42 -13.75
N VAL A 53 -4.19 -14.97 -12.48
CA VAL A 53 -4.48 -13.58 -12.11
C VAL A 53 -3.32 -12.68 -12.57
N ASP A 54 -3.65 -11.60 -13.28
CA ASP A 54 -2.70 -10.67 -13.88
C ASP A 54 -2.63 -9.32 -13.15
N VAL A 55 -1.80 -8.43 -13.67
CA VAL A 55 -1.57 -7.09 -13.13
C VAL A 55 -2.86 -6.27 -13.09
N ASP A 56 -3.64 -6.29 -14.17
CA ASP A 56 -4.87 -5.52 -14.30
C ASP A 56 -5.87 -5.90 -13.18
N THR A 57 -5.98 -7.20 -12.90
CA THR A 57 -6.80 -7.68 -11.78
C THR A 57 -6.26 -7.16 -10.46
N ILE A 58 -4.96 -7.30 -10.20
CA ILE A 58 -4.34 -6.82 -8.95
C ILE A 58 -4.56 -5.31 -8.76
N GLU A 59 -4.37 -4.50 -9.79
CA GLU A 59 -4.59 -3.06 -9.74
C GLU A 59 -6.05 -2.69 -9.45
N ALA A 60 -7.00 -3.45 -9.99
CA ALA A 60 -8.42 -3.24 -9.73
C ALA A 60 -8.81 -3.52 -8.27
N VAL A 61 -8.14 -4.45 -7.58
CA VAL A 61 -8.46 -4.81 -6.19
C VAL A 61 -7.57 -4.14 -5.15
N LEU A 62 -6.38 -3.67 -5.53
CA LEU A 62 -5.52 -2.90 -4.66
C LEU A 62 -6.21 -1.58 -4.28
N SER A 63 -6.22 -1.27 -2.99
CA SER A 63 -6.71 0.03 -2.55
C SER A 63 -5.79 1.13 -3.09
N PRO A 64 -6.33 2.21 -3.69
CA PRO A 64 -5.54 3.38 -4.09
C PRO A 64 -4.73 3.98 -2.93
N ASN A 65 -5.23 3.78 -1.71
CA ASN A 65 -4.64 4.30 -0.48
C ASN A 65 -3.77 3.28 0.27
N LEU A 66 -3.44 2.13 -0.34
CA LEU A 66 -2.62 1.09 0.28
C LEU A 66 -1.26 1.63 0.79
N ASN A 67 -0.67 2.54 0.02
CA ASN A 67 0.55 3.27 0.35
C ASN A 67 0.28 4.73 0.69
N ALA A 68 -0.94 5.09 1.07
CA ALA A 68 -1.24 6.44 1.53
C ALA A 68 -0.20 6.85 2.58
N MET A 69 0.33 8.06 2.41
CA MET A 69 1.47 8.57 3.18
C MET A 69 1.27 8.37 4.69
N GLY A 70 0.04 8.50 5.18
CA GLY A 70 -0.30 8.20 6.59
C GLY A 70 -0.02 6.76 7.03
N ALA A 71 -0.33 5.77 6.20
CA ALA A 71 -0.08 4.36 6.53
C ALA A 71 1.42 4.02 6.47
N ARG A 72 2.20 4.64 5.57
CA ARG A 72 3.66 4.49 5.52
C ARG A 72 4.32 5.15 6.74
N LEU A 73 3.97 6.39 7.03
CA LEU A 73 4.51 7.15 8.18
C LEU A 73 4.17 6.49 9.52
N MET A 74 2.93 6.02 9.71
CA MET A 74 2.56 5.30 10.93
C MET A 74 3.35 4.01 11.14
N ARG A 75 3.65 3.25 10.07
CA ARG A 75 4.50 2.04 10.14
C ARG A 75 5.94 2.37 10.51
N ASN A 76 6.44 3.53 10.10
CA ASN A 76 7.76 4.04 10.46
C ASN A 76 7.79 4.71 11.84
N GLY A 77 6.71 4.58 12.63
CA GLY A 77 6.64 5.13 13.97
C GLY A 77 6.40 6.64 14.01
N TYR A 78 5.85 7.24 12.94
CA TYR A 78 5.40 8.62 12.89
C TYR A 78 3.87 8.68 13.01
N ASN A 79 3.38 8.77 14.25
CA ASN A 79 1.97 8.99 14.53
C ASN A 79 1.60 10.48 14.39
N VAL A 80 0.30 10.78 14.45
CA VAL A 80 -0.22 12.15 14.30
C VAL A 80 0.40 13.12 15.30
N LYS A 81 0.68 12.69 16.54
CA LYS A 81 1.29 13.54 17.56
C LYS A 81 2.74 13.89 17.19
N GLN A 82 3.55 12.89 16.84
CA GLN A 82 4.94 13.12 16.43
C GLN A 82 5.01 14.02 15.18
N LEU A 83 4.15 13.80 14.19
CA LEU A 83 4.09 14.66 13.01
C LEU A 83 3.65 16.08 13.34
N THR A 84 2.73 16.26 14.29
CA THR A 84 2.32 17.58 14.81
C THR A 84 3.52 18.29 15.42
N ASP A 85 4.29 17.59 16.27
CA ASP A 85 5.46 18.14 16.96
C ASP A 85 6.61 18.46 15.97
N THR A 86 6.86 17.60 14.98
CA THR A 86 7.89 17.80 13.95
C THR A 86 7.56 18.94 12.99
N LEU A 87 6.29 19.04 12.56
CA LEU A 87 5.87 20.04 11.57
C LEU A 87 5.47 21.38 12.21
N GLY A 88 5.20 21.39 13.51
CA GLY A 88 4.67 22.56 14.22
C GLY A 88 3.25 22.97 13.77
N VAL A 89 2.44 22.01 13.30
CA VAL A 89 1.09 22.28 12.77
C VAL A 89 0.01 21.57 13.59
N LYS A 90 -1.26 21.97 13.44
CA LYS A 90 -2.35 21.40 14.25
C LYS A 90 -2.63 19.93 13.87
N PRO A 91 -3.07 19.07 14.80
CA PRO A 91 -3.38 17.67 14.50
C PRO A 91 -4.44 17.48 13.39
N ARG A 92 -5.39 18.42 13.28
CA ARG A 92 -6.39 18.44 12.19
C ARG A 92 -5.72 18.60 10.83
N GLU A 93 -4.71 19.46 10.74
CA GLU A 93 -3.98 19.73 9.51
C GLU A 93 -3.08 18.55 9.11
N VAL A 94 -2.42 17.91 10.08
CA VAL A 94 -1.70 16.64 9.85
C VAL A 94 -2.66 15.58 9.31
N ARG A 95 -3.86 15.41 9.87
CA ARG A 95 -4.84 14.44 9.36
C ARG A 95 -5.27 14.77 7.93
N SER A 96 -5.51 16.04 7.61
CA SER A 96 -5.83 16.47 6.24
C SER A 96 -4.66 16.25 5.27
N PHE A 97 -3.42 16.47 5.71
CA PHE A 97 -2.21 16.17 4.94
C PHE A 97 -2.09 14.67 4.64
N LEU A 98 -2.20 13.82 5.66
CA LEU A 98 -2.13 12.37 5.50
C LEU A 98 -3.27 11.78 4.65
N ALA A 99 -4.41 12.47 4.61
CA ALA A 99 -5.56 12.13 3.78
C ALA A 99 -5.52 12.73 2.36
N GLY A 100 -4.49 13.52 2.01
CA GLY A 100 -4.38 14.18 0.70
C GLY A 100 -5.42 15.27 0.45
N GLN A 101 -5.96 15.88 1.51
CA GLN A 101 -7.06 16.87 1.46
C GLN A 101 -6.57 18.32 1.57
N LEU A 102 -5.26 18.56 1.57
CA LEU A 102 -4.67 19.90 1.59
C LEU A 102 -4.46 20.43 0.18
N ALA A 103 -4.50 21.76 0.05
CA ALA A 103 -4.12 22.44 -1.19
C ALA A 103 -2.69 22.08 -1.60
N ALA A 104 -2.41 22.04 -2.91
CA ALA A 104 -1.14 21.57 -3.46
C ALA A 104 0.08 22.33 -2.89
N GLU A 105 0.02 23.66 -2.81
CA GLU A 105 1.07 24.49 -2.19
C GLU A 105 1.35 24.08 -0.74
N ARG A 106 0.29 23.89 0.05
CA ARG A 106 0.41 23.55 1.46
C ARG A 106 0.92 22.12 1.67
N THR A 107 0.50 21.20 0.81
CA THR A 107 1.01 19.83 0.79
C THR A 107 2.51 19.82 0.49
N GLN A 108 2.96 20.59 -0.50
CA GLN A 108 4.39 20.69 -0.84
C GLN A 108 5.21 21.29 0.32
N GLU A 109 4.73 22.34 0.96
CA GLU A 109 5.42 22.96 2.09
C GLU A 109 5.62 21.98 3.27
N LEU A 110 4.58 21.20 3.61
CA LEU A 110 4.69 20.19 4.67
C LEU A 110 5.60 19.03 4.25
N HIS A 111 5.59 18.66 2.98
CA HIS A 111 6.48 17.63 2.43
C HIS A 111 7.96 18.05 2.55
N ASP A 112 8.31 19.28 2.16
CA ASP A 112 9.68 19.80 2.26
C ASP A 112 10.16 19.89 3.72
N ARG A 113 9.28 20.25 4.65
CA ARG A 113 9.57 20.25 6.09
C ARG A 113 9.84 18.85 6.64
N LEU A 114 9.12 17.83 6.17
CA LEU A 114 9.35 16.45 6.59
C LEU A 114 10.68 15.92 6.05
N LEU A 115 11.06 16.26 4.82
CA LEU A 115 12.39 15.96 4.28
C LEU A 115 13.50 16.63 5.09
N ALA A 116 13.33 17.92 5.42
CA ALA A 116 14.29 18.65 6.25
C ALA A 116 14.43 18.07 7.67
N ALA A 117 13.36 17.46 8.20
CA ALA A 117 13.36 16.77 9.49
C ALA A 117 13.89 15.33 9.43
N GLY A 118 14.32 14.84 8.25
CA GLY A 118 14.86 13.50 8.08
C GLY A 118 13.81 12.38 8.12
N VAL A 119 12.54 12.71 7.88
CA VAL A 119 11.46 11.72 7.84
C VAL A 119 11.52 10.96 6.51
N PRO A 120 11.54 9.61 6.52
CA PRO A 120 11.52 8.81 5.31
C PRO A 120 10.11 8.84 4.67
N LEU A 121 9.99 9.58 3.56
CA LEU A 121 8.75 9.81 2.82
C LEU A 121 8.46 8.77 1.74
#